data_AF-A0A1B6MK72-F1
#
_entry.id   AF-A0A1B6MK72-F1
#
_cell.length_a   1.000
_cell.length_b   1.000
_cell.length_c   1.000
_cell.angle_alpha   90.00
_cell.angle_beta   90.00
_cell.angle_gamma   90.00
#
_symmetry.space_group_name_H-M   'P 1'
#
loop_
_entity.id
_entity.type
_entity.pdbx_description
1 polymer ?
#
loop_
_entity_poly.entity_id
_entity_poly.type
_entity_poly.pdbx_seq_one_letter_code
_entity_poly.pdbx_strand_id
1 'polypeptide(L)'
;NLLVGLAVSDIATLEKQGRAQRLAKQIEFLSLLEMFVYNRALFACCPHKVTEAVKRCRATEPSLLIEPGKPLRRTRRFLPQQLRQAVINSIINRKKNGDDDSCDDTGDDNSMGSGSPLLALPGKEASQESNSTIEPQPMDPEMRRSLEMIMNELTSIKREIEGLKSRRNSTIYQTIQDTEGRLFRA
;
A
#
# COMPACT_ATOMS: atom_id res chain seq x y z
N ASN A 1 6.90 -51.10 25.06
CA ASN A 1 7.15 -50.73 23.64
C ASN A 1 6.10 -49.79 23.08
N LEU A 2 4.80 -50.12 23.07
CA LEU A 2 3.75 -49.22 22.58
C LEU A 2 3.71 -47.87 23.32
N LEU A 3 3.69 -47.89 24.65
CA LEU A 3 3.60 -46.68 25.48
C LEU A 3 4.85 -45.78 25.34
N VAL A 4 6.01 -46.39 25.14
CA VAL A 4 7.26 -45.66 24.83
C VAL A 4 7.17 -45.01 23.45
N GLY A 5 6.63 -45.72 22.45
CA GLY A 5 6.42 -45.15 21.11
C GLY A 5 5.46 -43.97 21.10
N LEU A 6 4.36 -44.03 21.86
CA LEU A 6 3.42 -42.92 22.02
C LEU A 6 4.09 -41.73 22.71
N ALA A 7 4.80 -41.95 23.82
CA ALA A 7 5.52 -40.89 24.52
C ALA A 7 6.57 -40.21 23.64
N VAL A 8 7.35 -40.98 22.86
CA VAL A 8 8.34 -40.42 21.93
C VAL A 8 7.68 -39.60 20.82
N SER A 9 6.54 -40.07 20.30
CA SER A 9 5.76 -39.32 19.32
C SER A 9 5.21 -38.00 19.89
N ASP A 10 4.68 -38.02 21.10
CA ASP A 10 4.17 -36.83 21.79
C ASP A 10 5.28 -35.84 22.12
N ILE A 11 6.46 -36.30 22.53
CA ILE A 11 7.64 -35.44 22.67
C ILE A 11 7.97 -34.77 21.33
N ALA A 12 7.97 -35.52 20.22
CA ALA A 12 8.33 -34.97 18.92
C ALA A 12 7.32 -33.94 18.40
N THR A 13 6.02 -34.13 18.66
CA THR A 13 4.98 -33.15 18.31
C THR A 13 5.08 -31.91 19.21
N LEU A 14 5.25 -32.08 20.51
CA LEU A 14 5.43 -30.98 21.46
C LEU A 14 6.69 -30.17 21.17
N GLU A 15 7.78 -30.80 20.76
CA GLU A 15 8.98 -30.07 20.34
C GLU A 15 8.75 -29.20 19.12
N LYS A 16 8.06 -29.73 18.09
CA LYS A 16 7.72 -28.97 16.88
C LYS A 16 6.81 -27.78 17.23
N GLN A 17 5.79 -28.02 18.05
CA GLN A 17 4.89 -26.98 18.52
C GLN A 17 5.62 -25.93 19.37
N GLY A 18 6.49 -26.34 20.29
CA GLY A 18 7.28 -25.44 21.12
C GLY A 18 8.22 -24.55 20.31
N ARG A 19 8.85 -25.10 19.25
CA ARG A 19 9.66 -24.31 18.32
C ARG A 19 8.82 -23.28 17.57
N ALA A 20 7.68 -23.69 17.02
CA ALA A 20 6.76 -22.79 16.31
C ALA A 20 6.24 -21.68 17.23
N GLN A 21 5.86 -22.00 18.47
CA GLN A 21 5.38 -21.03 19.45
C GLN A 21 6.46 -20.03 19.86
N ARG A 22 7.72 -20.46 20.00
CA ARG A 22 8.84 -19.55 20.25
C ARG A 22 9.04 -18.57 19.11
N LEU A 23 8.99 -19.04 17.86
CA LEU A 23 9.08 -18.17 16.68
C LEU A 23 7.91 -17.18 16.63
N ALA A 24 6.69 -17.65 16.86
CA ALA A 24 5.51 -16.78 16.90
C ALA A 24 5.67 -15.68 17.96
N LYS A 25 6.16 -16.01 19.16
CA LYS A 25 6.43 -15.03 20.22
C LYS A 25 7.54 -14.05 19.86
N GLN A 26 8.58 -14.50 19.16
CA GLN A 26 9.64 -13.62 18.66
C GLN A 26 9.11 -12.64 17.59
N ILE A 27 8.25 -13.11 16.68
CA ILE A 27 7.63 -12.27 15.65
C ILE A 27 6.68 -11.26 16.29
N GLU A 28 5.86 -11.68 17.24
CA GLU A 28 4.94 -10.82 18.00
C GLU A 28 5.72 -9.70 18.73
N PHE A 29 6.83 -10.05 19.38
CA PHE A 29 7.71 -9.09 20.03
C PHE A 29 8.34 -8.11 19.03
N LEU A 30 8.81 -8.60 17.87
CA LEU A 30 9.38 -7.75 16.84
C LEU A 30 8.35 -6.78 16.28
N SER A 31 7.12 -7.23 16.05
CA SER A 31 6.00 -6.40 15.58
C SER A 31 5.66 -5.30 16.60
N LEU A 32 5.64 -5.64 17.89
CA LEU A 32 5.46 -4.67 18.96
C LEU A 32 6.59 -3.64 18.97
N LEU A 33 7.85 -4.08 18.89
CA LEU A 33 8.99 -3.17 18.80
C LEU A 33 8.92 -2.27 17.57
N GLU A 34 8.50 -2.78 16.42
CA GLU A 34 8.30 -1.98 15.20
C GLU A 34 7.28 -0.88 15.44
N MET A 35 6.13 -1.23 16.01
CA MET A 35 5.10 -0.25 16.39
C MET A 35 5.67 0.80 17.35
N PHE A 36 6.43 0.41 18.36
CA PHE A 36 7.06 1.35 19.30
C PHE A 36 8.06 2.27 18.61
N VAL A 37 8.96 1.72 17.79
CA VAL A 37 10.08 2.44 17.17
C VAL A 37 9.61 3.40 16.08
N TYR A 38 8.56 3.08 15.33
CA TYR A 38 8.09 3.91 14.21
C TYR A 38 6.88 4.81 14.56
N ASN A 39 6.25 4.65 15.71
CA ASN A 39 5.15 5.51 16.14
C ASN A 39 5.65 6.88 16.63
N ARG A 40 5.32 7.94 15.88
CA ARG A 40 5.72 9.32 16.19
C ARG A 40 5.05 9.86 17.46
N ALA A 41 3.84 9.42 17.79
CA ALA A 41 3.12 9.90 18.96
C ALA A 41 3.77 9.43 20.26
N LEU A 42 4.31 8.20 20.29
CA LEU A 42 5.02 7.67 21.46
C LEU A 42 6.30 8.48 21.77
N PHE A 43 6.99 8.98 20.75
CA PHE A 43 8.18 9.81 20.94
C PHE A 43 7.89 11.30 21.14
N ALA A 44 6.63 11.74 21.02
CA ALA A 44 6.28 13.15 21.20
C ALA A 44 6.43 13.62 22.65
N CYS A 45 6.21 12.72 23.62
CA CYS A 45 6.41 12.96 25.05
C CYS A 45 7.77 12.50 25.59
N CYS A 46 8.62 11.89 24.74
CA CYS A 46 9.92 11.37 25.16
C CYS A 46 11.02 12.43 25.09
N PRO A 47 12.02 12.41 26.00
CA PRO A 47 13.17 13.29 25.91
C PRO A 47 13.94 13.10 24.60
N HIS A 48 14.43 14.20 24.03
CA HIS A 48 15.11 14.20 22.73
C HIS A 48 16.25 13.17 22.62
N LYS A 49 17.03 12.99 23.70
CA LYS A 49 18.12 12.01 23.76
C LYS A 49 17.66 10.57 23.54
N VAL A 50 16.49 10.20 24.07
CA VAL A 50 15.91 8.86 23.92
C VAL A 50 15.43 8.68 22.49
N THR A 51 14.70 9.67 21.96
CA THR A 51 14.21 9.66 20.59
C THR A 51 15.35 9.53 19.58
N GLU A 52 16.44 10.26 19.76
CA GLU A 52 17.63 10.17 18.91
C GLU A 52 18.41 8.86 19.08
N ALA A 53 18.44 8.28 20.28
CA ALA A 53 19.02 6.96 20.49
C ALA A 53 18.21 5.89 19.74
N VAL A 54 16.88 5.92 19.85
CA VAL A 54 16.01 4.97 19.15
C VAL A 54 16.08 5.13 17.63
N LYS A 55 16.12 6.37 17.12
CA LYS A 55 16.31 6.62 15.68
C LYS A 55 17.60 6.00 15.14
N ARG A 56 18.70 6.05 15.90
CA ARG A 56 19.98 5.45 15.53
C ARG A 56 19.96 3.92 15.49
N CYS A 57 19.04 3.29 16.23
CA CYS A 57 18.86 1.84 16.22
C CYS A 57 17.99 1.35 15.06
N ARG A 58 17.42 2.25 14.23
CA ARG A 58 16.58 1.85 13.09
C ARG A 58 17.44 1.29 11.97
N ALA A 59 17.08 0.12 11.47
CA ALA A 59 17.72 -0.48 10.30
C ALA A 59 17.36 0.22 8.98
N THR A 60 16.22 0.93 8.95
CA THR A 60 15.66 1.55 7.74
C THR A 60 15.20 2.97 8.02
N GLU A 61 15.45 3.86 7.04
CA GLU A 61 14.96 5.23 7.05
C GLU A 61 13.41 5.26 7.02
N PRO A 62 12.76 6.10 7.84
CA PRO A 62 11.30 6.14 7.94
C PRO A 62 10.61 6.84 6.76
N SER A 63 11.36 7.50 5.88
CA SER A 63 10.83 8.21 4.73
C SER A 63 11.72 8.06 3.50
N LEU A 64 11.11 7.80 2.36
CA LEU A 64 11.75 7.82 1.06
C LEU A 64 11.32 9.10 0.33
N LEU A 65 12.28 9.99 0.04
CA LEU A 65 12.03 11.17 -0.79
C LEU A 65 12.32 10.83 -2.25
N ILE A 66 11.33 10.99 -3.12
CA ILE A 66 11.46 10.83 -4.56
C ILE A 66 11.21 12.18 -5.19
N GLU A 67 12.22 12.75 -5.85
CA GLU A 67 12.09 13.99 -6.60
C GLU A 67 11.98 13.68 -8.11
N PRO A 68 10.84 13.96 -8.74
CA PRO A 68 10.69 13.80 -10.19
C PRO A 68 11.70 14.67 -10.94
N GLY A 69 12.27 14.15 -12.03
CA GLY A 69 13.19 14.91 -12.91
C GLY A 69 14.60 15.11 -12.37
N LYS A 70 14.89 14.77 -11.11
CA LYS A 70 16.23 14.84 -10.53
C LYS A 70 16.76 13.44 -10.25
N PRO A 71 17.64 12.89 -11.10
CA PRO A 71 18.26 11.61 -10.80
C PRO A 71 19.08 11.74 -9.50
N LEU A 72 18.82 10.85 -8.54
CA LEU A 72 19.44 10.87 -7.21
C LEU A 72 20.96 10.68 -7.37
N ARG A 73 21.72 11.78 -7.37
CA ARG A 73 23.09 11.81 -7.89
C ARG A 73 24.09 10.97 -7.09
N ARG A 74 23.82 10.60 -5.85
CA ARG A 74 24.79 9.88 -5.01
C ARG A 74 24.07 8.93 -4.05
N THR A 75 24.14 7.64 -4.39
CA THR A 75 24.24 6.53 -3.44
C THR A 75 23.40 6.66 -2.16
N ARG A 76 22.10 6.38 -2.24
CA ARG A 76 21.39 5.54 -1.25
C ARG A 76 19.98 5.25 -1.76
N ARG A 77 19.77 3.97 -2.07
CA ARG A 77 18.49 3.31 -2.34
C ARG A 77 17.76 3.78 -3.61
N PHE A 78 18.25 3.31 -4.76
CA PHE A 78 17.38 3.16 -5.91
C PHE A 78 16.21 2.25 -5.53
N LEU A 79 14.99 2.62 -5.95
CA LEU A 79 13.84 1.73 -5.87
C LEU A 79 14.22 0.37 -6.51
N PRO A 80 13.89 -0.76 -5.85
CA PRO A 80 14.03 -2.08 -6.44
C PRO A 80 13.46 -2.08 -7.85
N GLN A 81 14.11 -2.78 -8.79
CA GLN A 81 13.74 -2.75 -10.20
C GLN A 81 12.26 -3.08 -10.42
N GLN A 82 11.72 -4.03 -9.66
CA GLN A 82 10.30 -4.40 -9.69
C GLN A 82 9.38 -3.22 -9.38
N LEU A 83 9.70 -2.46 -8.33
CA LEU A 83 8.90 -1.31 -7.91
C LEU A 83 9.03 -0.15 -8.91
N ARG A 84 10.24 0.06 -9.45
CA ARG A 84 10.47 1.04 -10.51
C ARG A 84 9.66 0.72 -11.76
N GLN A 85 9.68 -0.54 -12.18
CA GLN A 85 8.93 -1.00 -13.35
C GLN A 85 7.43 -0.94 -13.10
N ALA A 86 6.96 -1.25 -11.89
CA ALA A 86 5.55 -1.13 -11.52
C ALA A 86 5.07 0.33 -11.60
N VAL A 87 5.85 1.29 -11.10
CA VAL A 87 5.53 2.73 -11.23
C VAL A 87 5.47 3.13 -12.71
N ILE A 88 6.48 2.78 -13.51
CA ILE A 88 6.51 3.09 -14.94
C ILE A 88 5.31 2.48 -15.66
N ASN A 89 5.03 1.19 -15.43
CA ASN A 89 3.90 0.49 -16.04
C ASN A 89 2.57 1.10 -15.61
N SER A 90 2.42 1.56 -14.37
CA SER A 90 1.20 2.21 -13.91
C SER A 90 0.91 3.51 -14.67
N ILE A 91 1.95 4.29 -14.98
CA ILE A 91 1.83 5.53 -15.77
C ILE A 91 1.52 5.21 -17.23
N ILE A 92 2.22 4.23 -17.82
CA ILE A 92 1.98 3.80 -19.20
C ILE A 92 0.55 3.26 -19.36
N ASN A 93 0.08 2.46 -18.41
CA ASN A 93 -1.27 1.90 -18.44
C ASN A 93 -2.34 2.99 -18.27
N ARG A 94 -2.10 3.99 -17.40
CA ARG A 94 -3.01 5.14 -17.27
C ARG A 94 -3.11 5.94 -18.57
N LYS A 95 -1.97 6.20 -19.24
CA LYS A 95 -1.94 6.85 -20.56
C LYS A 95 -2.63 6.03 -21.65
N LYS A 96 -2.46 4.70 -21.65
CA LYS A 96 -3.09 3.80 -22.63
C LYS A 96 -4.61 3.72 -22.46
N ASN A 97 -5.09 3.83 -21.22
CA ASN A 97 -6.49 3.71 -20.89
C ASN A 97 -7.29 5.01 -21.09
N GLY A 98 -6.64 6.13 -21.45
CA GLY A 98 -7.32 7.40 -21.69
C GLY A 98 -7.95 7.99 -20.43
N ASP A 99 -7.47 7.61 -19.24
CA ASP A 99 -7.82 8.26 -17.98
C ASP A 99 -7.07 9.60 -17.89
N ASP A 100 -7.39 10.51 -18.80
CA ASP A 100 -7.03 11.92 -18.75
C ASP A 100 -7.87 12.57 -17.64
N ASP A 101 -7.44 12.41 -16.39
CA ASP A 101 -7.75 13.41 -15.37
C ASP A 101 -7.00 14.69 -15.77
N SER A 102 -7.69 15.48 -16.59
CA SER A 102 -7.35 16.83 -17.03
C SER A 102 -6.72 17.63 -15.89
N CYS A 103 -5.40 17.78 -15.95
CA CYS A 103 -4.73 18.90 -15.33
C CYS A 103 -4.72 19.98 -16.42
N ASP A 104 -5.76 20.81 -16.43
CA ASP A 104 -5.88 21.98 -17.28
C ASP A 104 -4.85 23.03 -16.80
N ASP A 105 -3.61 22.89 -17.24
CA ASP A 105 -2.60 23.95 -17.17
C ASP A 105 -2.62 24.66 -18.51
N THR A 106 -3.49 25.66 -18.61
CA THR A 106 -3.58 26.57 -19.76
C THR A 106 -2.34 27.45 -19.76
N GLY A 107 -1.29 26.97 -20.42
CA GLY A 107 -0.11 27.73 -20.80
C GLY A 107 0.03 27.72 -22.31
N ASP A 108 -0.55 28.73 -22.96
CA ASP A 108 -0.35 29.04 -24.37
C ASP A 108 1.15 29.22 -24.68
N ASP A 109 1.72 28.47 -25.63
CA ASP A 109 2.55 29.10 -26.65
C ASP A 109 2.66 28.24 -27.93
N ASN A 110 2.52 28.93 -29.05
CA ASN A 110 2.54 28.42 -30.41
C ASN A 110 3.97 28.05 -30.84
N SER A 111 4.17 26.87 -31.42
CA SER A 111 5.17 26.74 -32.48
C SER A 111 4.92 25.57 -33.43
N MET A 112 4.73 25.93 -34.70
CA MET A 112 4.62 25.09 -35.88
C MET A 112 5.87 24.20 -36.09
N GLY A 113 5.66 22.92 -36.39
CA GLY A 113 6.74 21.99 -36.73
C GLY A 113 6.23 20.72 -37.42
N SER A 114 6.12 20.81 -38.75
CA SER A 114 5.79 19.75 -39.71
C SER A 114 6.70 18.50 -39.65
N GLY A 115 6.15 17.33 -39.96
CA GLY A 115 6.88 16.27 -40.69
C GLY A 115 6.89 14.87 -40.05
N SER A 116 5.98 14.00 -40.50
CA SER A 116 6.07 12.53 -40.39
C SER A 116 7.28 11.98 -41.21
N PRO A 117 7.78 10.73 -41.02
CA PRO A 117 7.02 9.53 -41.39
C PRO A 117 7.21 8.26 -40.53
N LEU A 118 6.09 7.57 -40.33
CA LEU A 118 5.86 6.15 -40.65
C LEU A 118 7.10 5.30 -41.00
N LEU A 119 7.40 4.30 -40.16
CA LEU A 119 8.18 3.12 -40.55
C LEU A 119 7.51 1.83 -40.07
N ALA A 120 7.55 0.87 -40.99
CA ALA A 120 6.74 -0.33 -41.11
C ALA A 120 7.06 -1.46 -40.10
N LEU A 121 6.05 -2.28 -39.88
CA LEU A 121 6.14 -3.66 -39.37
C LEU A 121 6.98 -4.56 -40.31
N PRO A 122 7.60 -5.60 -39.75
CA PRO A 122 7.35 -6.97 -40.20
C PRO A 122 7.05 -7.84 -38.95
N GLY A 123 6.39 -8.98 -38.98
CA GLY A 123 5.90 -9.91 -39.99
C GLY A 123 5.40 -11.11 -39.17
N LYS A 124 4.29 -11.73 -39.59
CA LYS A 124 3.59 -12.82 -38.90
C LYS A 124 4.47 -14.06 -38.74
N GLU A 125 4.41 -14.71 -37.58
CA GLU A 125 4.41 -16.17 -37.49
C GLU A 125 3.33 -16.64 -36.51
N ALA A 126 2.56 -17.62 -36.97
CA ALA A 126 1.40 -18.18 -36.31
C ALA A 126 1.82 -19.28 -35.34
N SER A 127 1.23 -19.29 -34.14
CA SER A 127 1.12 -20.48 -33.30
C SER A 127 -0.14 -20.35 -32.45
N GLN A 128 -1.22 -20.86 -33.04
CA GLN A 128 -2.27 -21.68 -32.44
C GLN A 128 -2.16 -21.90 -30.92
N GLU A 129 -3.03 -21.26 -30.14
CA GLU A 129 -3.43 -21.76 -28.83
C GLU A 129 -4.89 -21.41 -28.54
N SER A 130 -5.56 -22.41 -28.00
CA SER A 130 -6.99 -22.68 -27.94
C SER A 130 -7.82 -21.63 -27.20
N ASN A 131 -8.87 -21.14 -27.87
CA ASN A 131 -10.03 -20.52 -27.24
C ASN A 131 -10.80 -21.60 -26.45
N SER A 132 -10.52 -21.74 -25.15
CA SER A 132 -11.46 -22.39 -24.24
C SER A 132 -12.33 -21.33 -23.59
N THR A 133 -13.52 -21.16 -24.16
CA THR A 133 -14.69 -20.57 -23.50
C THR A 133 -14.87 -21.28 -22.15
N ILE A 134 -14.54 -20.62 -21.05
CA ILE A 134 -14.84 -21.13 -19.71
C ILE A 134 -16.33 -20.86 -19.47
N GLU A 135 -17.10 -21.93 -19.59
CA GLU A 135 -18.49 -22.02 -19.15
C GLU A 135 -18.60 -21.58 -17.68
N PRO A 136 -19.61 -20.77 -17.27
CA PRO A 136 -19.75 -20.36 -15.89
C PRO A 136 -20.09 -21.57 -15.02
N GLN A 137 -19.10 -22.06 -14.27
CA GLN A 137 -19.36 -23.08 -13.26
C GLN A 137 -20.38 -22.55 -12.23
N PRO A 138 -21.31 -23.41 -11.79
CA PRO A 138 -22.26 -23.05 -10.76
C PRO A 138 -21.53 -22.77 -9.45
N MET A 139 -21.35 -21.49 -9.15
CA MET A 139 -20.82 -21.02 -7.87
C MET A 139 -21.61 -21.65 -6.71
N ASP A 140 -20.90 -22.36 -5.84
CA ASP A 140 -21.41 -22.95 -4.62
C ASP A 140 -22.26 -21.92 -3.83
N PRO A 141 -23.52 -22.23 -3.45
CA PRO A 141 -24.40 -21.32 -2.72
C PRO A 141 -23.78 -20.79 -1.42
N GLU A 142 -22.88 -21.53 -0.78
CA GLU A 142 -22.18 -21.07 0.42
C GLU A 142 -21.14 -19.98 0.10
N MET A 143 -20.42 -20.14 -1.02
CA MET A 143 -19.46 -19.16 -1.52
C MET A 143 -20.15 -17.88 -2.04
N ARG A 144 -21.37 -18.00 -2.56
CA ARG A 144 -22.19 -16.83 -2.93
C ARG A 144 -22.61 -16.03 -1.69
N ARG A 145 -23.03 -16.71 -0.62
CA ARG A 145 -23.39 -16.05 0.65
C ARG A 145 -22.20 -15.39 1.31
N SER A 146 -21.02 -16.03 1.30
CA SER A 146 -19.82 -15.41 1.86
C SER A 146 -19.40 -14.17 1.07
N LEU A 147 -19.47 -14.22 -0.26
CA LEU A 147 -19.20 -13.07 -1.12
C LEU A 147 -20.19 -11.92 -0.88
N GLU A 148 -21.48 -12.22 -0.76
CA GLU A 148 -22.52 -11.22 -0.48
C GLU A 148 -22.32 -10.57 0.90
N MET A 149 -21.95 -11.35 1.90
CA MET A 149 -21.61 -10.85 3.24
C MET A 149 -20.41 -9.91 3.20
N ILE A 150 -19.33 -10.30 2.51
CA ILE A 150 -18.13 -9.48 2.33
C ILE A 150 -18.46 -8.18 1.61
N MET A 151 -19.26 -8.24 0.54
CA MET A 151 -19.68 -7.04 -0.19
C MET A 151 -20.49 -6.10 0.71
N ASN A 152 -21.42 -6.63 1.50
CA ASN A 152 -22.21 -5.83 2.44
C ASN A 152 -21.34 -5.17 3.52
N GLU A 153 -20.38 -5.89 4.10
CA GLU A 153 -19.43 -5.32 5.05
C GLU A 153 -18.60 -4.19 4.43
N LEU A 154 -18.09 -4.40 3.20
CA LEU A 154 -17.34 -3.36 2.48
C LEU A 154 -18.19 -2.11 2.24
N THR A 155 -19.47 -2.26 1.89
CA THR A 155 -20.36 -1.10 1.73
C THR A 155 -20.65 -0.40 3.06
N SER A 156 -20.77 -1.14 4.16
CA SER A 156 -20.96 -0.58 5.50
C SER A 156 -19.76 0.26 5.94
N ILE A 157 -18.55 -0.32 5.82
CA ILE A 157 -17.29 0.36 6.14
C ILE A 157 -17.12 1.62 5.29
N LYS A 158 -17.45 1.55 3.99
CA LYS A 158 -17.38 2.72 3.11
C LYS A 158 -18.29 3.86 3.58
N ARG A 159 -19.53 3.56 3.97
CA ARG A 159 -20.46 4.57 4.52
C ARG A 159 -19.97 5.15 5.83
N GLU A 160 -19.39 4.33 6.71
CA GLU A 160 -18.84 4.80 7.97
C GLU A 160 -17.66 5.77 7.75
N ILE A 161 -16.76 5.44 6.82
CA ILE A 161 -15.64 6.31 6.43
C ILE A 161 -16.15 7.64 5.87
N GLU A 162 -17.19 7.61 5.01
CA GLU A 162 -17.81 8.83 4.49
C GLU A 162 -18.47 9.67 5.60
N GLY A 163 -19.13 9.03 6.56
CA GLY A 163 -19.69 9.69 7.75
C GLY A 163 -18.62 10.35 8.61
N LEU A 164 -17.51 9.66 8.85
CA LEU A 164 -16.36 10.20 9.59
C LEU A 164 -15.67 11.35 8.83
N LYS A 165 -15.59 11.28 7.51
CA LYS A 165 -15.06 12.36 6.66
C LYS A 165 -15.96 13.61 6.74
N SER A 166 -17.28 13.43 6.67
CA SER A 166 -18.24 14.53 6.81
C SER A 166 -18.17 15.18 8.20
N ARG A 167 -18.11 14.38 9.27
CA ARG A 167 -17.98 14.88 10.66
C ARG A 167 -16.66 15.63 10.89
N ARG A 168 -15.56 15.14 10.32
CA ARG A 168 -14.26 15.82 10.38
C ARG A 168 -14.31 17.17 9.66
N ASN A 169 -14.90 17.23 8.47
CA ASN A 169 -15.04 18.47 7.72
C ASN A 169 -15.91 19.50 8.48
N SER A 170 -17.04 19.08 9.07
CA SER A 170 -17.89 19.95 9.90
C SER A 170 -17.15 20.53 11.10
N THR A 171 -16.32 19.72 11.78
CA THR A 171 -15.52 20.18 12.93
C THR A 171 -14.47 21.21 12.51
N ILE A 172 -13.87 21.05 11.32
CA ILE A 172 -12.90 21.99 10.75
C ILE A 172 -13.58 23.35 10.46
N TYR A 173 -14.74 23.35 9.79
CA TYR A 173 -15.47 24.60 9.51
C TYR A 173 -15.90 25.34 10.78
N GLN A 174 -16.29 24.61 11.82
CA GLN A 174 -16.68 25.19 13.11
C GLN A 174 -15.49 25.80 13.85
N THR A 175 -14.32 25.15 13.78
CA THR A 175 -13.06 25.68 14.37
C THR A 175 -12.60 26.96 13.66
N ILE A 176 -12.73 27.03 12.33
CA ILE A 176 -12.34 28.21 11.56
C ILE A 176 -13.23 29.43 11.93
N GLN A 177 -14.55 29.23 12.02
CA GLN A 177 -15.48 30.30 12.43
C GLN A 177 -15.21 30.83 13.84
N ASP A 178 -14.90 29.94 14.80
CA ASP A 178 -14.58 30.35 16.18
C ASP A 178 -13.26 31.11 16.29
N THR A 179 -12.30 30.85 15.40
CA THR A 179 -11.02 31.58 15.35
C THR A 179 -11.14 32.93 14.67
N GLU A 180 -11.91 33.05 13.59
CA GLU A 180 -12.11 34.32 12.89
C GLU A 180 -12.98 35.31 13.69
N GLY A 181 -13.98 34.82 14.43
CA GLY A 181 -14.81 35.66 15.31
C GLY A 181 -14.05 36.25 16.51
N ARG A 182 -12.90 35.69 16.88
CA ARG A 182 -12.07 36.17 17.99
C ARG A 182 -11.03 37.23 17.57
N LEU A 183 -10.70 37.31 16.29
CA LEU A 183 -9.71 38.25 15.74
C LEU A 183 -10.27 39.65 15.43
N PHE A 184 -11.60 39.81 15.35
CA PHE A 184 -12.26 41.10 15.11
C PHE A 184 -12.73 41.83 16.38
N ARG A 185 -12.35 41.35 17.57
CA ARG A 185 -12.68 41.97 18.85
C ARG A 185 -11.42 42.32 19.64
N ALA A 186 -10.64 43.26 19.11
CA ALA A 186 -9.55 43.93 19.81
C ALA A 186 -9.59 45.42 19.45
#